data_AF-A0ABD1E3E8-F1
#
_entry.id   AF-A0ABD1E3E8-F1
#
_cell.length_a   1.000
_cell.length_b   1.000
_cell.length_c   1.000
_cell.angle_alpha   90.00
_cell.angle_beta   90.00
_cell.angle_gamma   90.00
#
_symmetry.space_group_name_H-M   'P 1'
#
loop_
_entity.id
_entity.type
_entity.pdbx_description
1 polymer ?
#
loop_
_entity_poly.entity_id
_entity_poly.type
_entity_poly.pdbx_seq_one_letter_code
_entity_poly.pdbx_strand_id
1 'polypeptide(L)'
;MIEHYFKNDECGNRTSDLFNQWYADRHVSGKIIRELVVKFGETGFVENKKRRTENPVFNAPVKITVSLKVAMDTTVSIRQLAVTTGVNSTNLQRVLKKHKSYMYKIQLLQELNKDDIARRLQFYKIIIERTINNAKFSFNVCFSD
;
A
#
# COMPACT_ATOMS: atom_id res chain seq x y z
N MET A 1 30.55 -13.40 -11.43
CA MET A 1 30.18 -14.69 -12.09
C MET A 1 30.09 -14.54 -13.60
N ILE A 2 29.30 -13.62 -14.14
CA ILE A 2 29.17 -13.38 -15.59
C ILE A 2 30.50 -12.91 -16.21
N GLU A 3 31.22 -12.00 -15.56
CA GLU A 3 32.56 -11.59 -16.02
C GLU A 3 33.56 -12.77 -16.08
N HIS A 4 33.52 -13.66 -15.09
CA HIS A 4 34.35 -14.87 -15.07
C HIS A 4 33.96 -15.89 -16.15
N TYR A 5 32.73 -15.83 -16.67
CA TYR A 5 32.34 -16.66 -17.81
C TYR A 5 33.06 -16.20 -19.08
N PHE A 6 33.05 -14.89 -19.37
CA PHE A 6 33.74 -14.33 -20.53
C PHE A 6 35.28 -14.41 -20.43
N LYS A 7 35.84 -14.30 -19.22
CA LYS A 7 37.29 -14.51 -18.99
C LYS A 7 37.76 -15.96 -19.15
N ASN A 8 36.84 -16.93 -19.16
CA ASN A 8 37.16 -18.37 -19.26
C ASN A 8 36.61 -18.96 -20.58
N ASP A 9 36.79 -18.24 -21.69
CA ASP A 9 36.40 -18.68 -23.04
C ASP A 9 34.92 -19.10 -23.14
N GLU A 10 34.04 -18.42 -22.40
CA GLU A 10 32.60 -18.71 -22.38
C GLU A 10 32.28 -20.16 -21.94
N CYS A 11 33.15 -20.76 -21.14
CA CYS A 11 32.97 -22.13 -20.65
C CYS A 11 32.28 -22.16 -19.28
N GLY A 12 30.97 -22.39 -19.28
CA GLY A 12 30.16 -22.48 -18.06
C GLY A 12 30.66 -23.49 -17.03
N ASN A 13 31.18 -24.65 -17.46
CA ASN A 13 31.70 -25.69 -16.54
C ASN A 13 32.99 -25.24 -15.86
N ARG A 14 33.92 -24.63 -16.61
CA ARG A 14 35.17 -24.12 -16.05
C ARG A 14 34.93 -22.98 -15.07
N THR A 15 33.98 -22.10 -15.38
CA THR A 15 33.54 -21.05 -14.46
C THR A 15 32.89 -21.63 -13.20
N SER A 16 32.12 -22.72 -13.30
CA SER A 16 31.55 -23.37 -12.11
C SER A 16 32.60 -24.03 -11.25
N ASP A 17 33.58 -24.70 -11.84
CA ASP A 17 34.63 -25.39 -11.08
C ASP A 17 35.47 -24.39 -10.27
N LEU A 18 35.86 -23.27 -10.89
CA LEU A 18 36.56 -22.18 -10.19
C LEU A 18 35.69 -21.53 -9.11
N PHE A 19 34.40 -21.33 -9.39
CA PHE A 19 33.48 -20.75 -8.42
C PHE A 19 33.29 -21.68 -7.21
N ASN A 20 33.15 -22.99 -7.44
CA ASN A 20 32.96 -23.99 -6.40
C ASN A 20 34.24 -24.20 -5.56
N GLN A 21 35.42 -23.99 -6.15
CA GLN A 21 36.69 -23.96 -5.41
C GLN A 21 36.78 -22.79 -4.43
N TRP A 22 36.26 -21.62 -4.81
CA TRP A 22 36.27 -20.42 -3.96
C TRP A 22 35.14 -20.42 -2.92
N TYR A 23 34.02 -21.09 -3.22
CA TYR A 23 32.83 -21.12 -2.37
C TYR A 23 32.36 -22.56 -2.15
N ALA A 24 33.00 -23.26 -1.21
CA ALA A 24 32.71 -24.66 -0.88
C ALA A 24 31.30 -24.88 -0.31
N ASP A 25 30.68 -23.84 0.25
CA ASP A 25 29.33 -23.85 0.82
C ASP A 25 28.21 -23.70 -0.24
N ARG A 26 28.54 -23.31 -1.47
CA ARG A 26 27.56 -22.99 -2.52
C ARG A 26 27.96 -23.56 -3.87
N HIS A 27 27.64 -24.84 -4.06
CA HIS A 27 27.89 -25.50 -5.33
C HIS A 27 26.95 -25.00 -6.44
N VAL A 28 27.53 -24.51 -7.52
CA VAL A 28 26.84 -24.04 -8.73
C VAL A 28 27.22 -24.96 -9.89
N SER A 29 26.26 -25.29 -10.75
CA SER A 29 26.53 -26.06 -11.97
C SER A 29 26.81 -25.14 -13.15
N GLY A 30 27.60 -25.61 -14.12
CA GLY A 30 27.84 -24.87 -15.36
C GLY A 30 26.58 -24.55 -16.15
N LYS A 31 25.51 -25.35 -15.99
CA LYS A 31 24.17 -25.07 -16.54
C LYS A 31 23.59 -23.77 -15.98
N ILE A 32 23.63 -23.59 -14.66
CA ILE A 32 23.12 -22.37 -14.00
C ILE A 32 23.89 -21.14 -14.49
N ILE A 33 25.21 -21.25 -14.67
CA ILE A 33 26.02 -20.13 -15.16
C ILE A 33 25.60 -19.73 -16.57
N ARG A 34 25.38 -20.69 -17.47
CA ARG A 34 24.89 -20.41 -18.82
C ARG A 34 23.49 -19.77 -18.81
N GLU A 35 22.57 -20.31 -18.00
CA GLU A 35 21.23 -19.72 -17.83
C GLU A 35 21.29 -18.29 -17.31
N LEU A 36 22.20 -17.98 -16.38
CA LEU A 36 22.41 -16.62 -15.88
C LEU A 36 22.98 -15.68 -16.94
N VAL A 37 23.92 -16.14 -17.77
CA VAL A 37 24.50 -15.35 -18.86
C VAL A 37 23.43 -15.03 -19.92
N VAL A 38 22.63 -16.03 -20.32
CA VAL A 38 21.50 -15.84 -21.25
C VAL A 38 20.50 -14.84 -20.67
N LYS A 39 20.11 -15.02 -19.41
CA LYS A 39 19.16 -14.13 -18.72
C LYS A 39 19.69 -12.69 -18.61
N PHE A 40 20.98 -12.53 -18.36
CA PHE A 40 21.62 -11.22 -18.30
C PHE A 40 21.70 -10.58 -19.69
N GLY A 41 21.97 -11.34 -20.75
CA GLY A 41 21.92 -10.85 -22.12
C GLY A 41 20.52 -10.37 -22.54
N GLU A 42 19.47 -11.06 -22.11
CA GLU A 42 18.08 -10.69 -22.42
C GLU A 42 17.59 -9.45 -21.65
N THR A 43 17.87 -9.38 -20.34
CA THR A 43 17.23 -8.41 -19.45
C THR A 43 18.17 -7.34 -18.91
N GLY A 44 19.49 -7.51 -19.04
CA GLY A 44 20.51 -6.69 -18.39
C GLY A 44 20.63 -6.94 -16.87
N PHE A 45 19.85 -7.87 -16.31
CA PHE A 45 19.80 -8.15 -14.88
C PHE A 45 19.86 -9.65 -14.58
N VAL A 46 20.47 -9.98 -13.44
CA VAL A 46 20.53 -11.36 -12.91
C VAL A 46 19.34 -11.68 -12.00
N GLU A 47 18.55 -10.66 -11.62
CA GLU A 47 17.41 -10.79 -10.70
C GLU A 47 16.30 -11.68 -11.28
N ASN A 48 15.63 -12.47 -10.45
CA ASN A 48 14.53 -13.32 -10.88
C ASN A 48 13.39 -12.50 -11.49
N LYS A 49 12.87 -12.97 -12.63
CA LYS A 49 11.68 -12.36 -13.26
C LYS A 49 10.56 -12.38 -12.23
N LYS A 50 10.06 -11.19 -11.86
CA LYS A 50 8.96 -11.05 -10.89
C LYS A 50 7.75 -11.82 -11.44
N ARG A 51 7.28 -12.84 -10.72
CA ARG A 51 6.09 -13.59 -11.10
C ARG A 51 4.88 -12.66 -11.08
N ARG A 52 4.30 -12.37 -12.24
CA ARG A 52 3.00 -11.71 -12.35
C ARG A 52 1.92 -12.76 -12.08
N THR A 53 1.60 -12.96 -10.80
CA THR A 53 0.48 -13.83 -10.43
C THR A 53 -0.72 -12.93 -10.23
N GLU A 54 -1.64 -12.93 -11.19
CA GLU A 54 -2.92 -12.25 -11.03
C GLU A 54 -3.89 -13.17 -10.30
N ASN A 55 -4.54 -12.64 -9.26
CA ASN A 55 -5.63 -13.36 -8.63
C ASN A 55 -6.88 -13.18 -9.49
N PRO A 56 -7.42 -14.24 -10.13
CA PRO A 56 -8.54 -14.10 -11.08
C PRO A 56 -9.80 -13.55 -10.41
N VAL A 57 -10.00 -13.86 -9.12
CA VAL A 57 -11.16 -13.40 -8.34
C VAL A 57 -10.97 -11.98 -7.80
N PHE A 58 -9.72 -11.54 -7.63
CA PHE A 58 -9.40 -10.25 -7.02
C PHE A 58 -8.43 -9.45 -7.88
N ASN A 59 -8.89 -9.21 -9.10
CA ASN A 59 -8.21 -8.47 -10.16
C ASN A 59 -8.31 -6.95 -9.96
N ALA A 60 -7.62 -6.18 -10.80
CA ALA A 60 -7.61 -4.71 -10.70
C ALA A 60 -9.02 -4.07 -10.80
N PRO A 61 -9.91 -4.49 -11.73
CA PRO A 61 -11.27 -3.97 -11.81
C PRO A 61 -12.04 -4.07 -10.50
N VAL A 62 -12.03 -5.25 -9.87
CA VAL A 62 -12.75 -5.48 -8.60
C VAL A 62 -12.22 -4.57 -7.50
N LYS A 63 -10.90 -4.35 -7.43
CA LYS A 63 -10.29 -3.43 -6.46
C LYS A 63 -10.76 -1.99 -6.67
N ILE A 64 -10.88 -1.56 -7.92
CA ILE A 64 -11.39 -0.22 -8.27
C ILE A 64 -12.85 -0.10 -7.83
N THR A 65 -13.69 -1.08 -8.14
CA THR A 65 -15.11 -1.09 -7.74
C THR A 65 -15.27 -1.03 -6.21
N VAL A 66 -14.47 -1.79 -5.46
CA VAL A 66 -14.46 -1.76 -3.99
C VAL A 66 -14.10 -0.37 -3.48
N SER A 67 -13.02 0.23 -3.98
CA SER A 67 -12.58 1.56 -3.57
C SER A 67 -13.60 2.65 -3.92
N LEU A 68 -14.24 2.56 -5.09
CA LEU A 68 -15.30 3.51 -5.48
C LEU A 68 -16.51 3.43 -4.55
N LYS A 69 -16.96 2.21 -4.19
CA LYS A 69 -18.07 2.03 -3.24
C LYS A 69 -17.77 2.66 -1.89
N VAL A 70 -16.56 2.45 -1.38
CA VAL A 70 -16.11 3.01 -0.09
C VAL A 70 -15.97 4.53 -0.15
N ALA A 71 -15.58 5.08 -1.30
CA ALA A 71 -15.50 6.53 -1.48
C ALA A 71 -16.88 7.20 -1.53
N MET A 72 -17.89 6.51 -2.06
CA MET A 72 -19.27 7.01 -2.12
C MET A 72 -19.98 6.93 -0.76
N ASP A 73 -19.71 5.86 0.00
CA ASP A 73 -20.27 5.68 1.34
C ASP A 73 -19.22 5.06 2.27
N THR A 74 -18.75 5.87 3.22
CA THR A 74 -17.74 5.49 4.20
C THR A 74 -18.30 4.67 5.37
N THR A 75 -19.63 4.54 5.46
CA THR A 75 -20.32 3.85 6.55
C THR A 75 -20.60 2.37 6.26
N VAL A 76 -20.42 1.94 5.00
CA VAL A 76 -20.70 0.57 4.57
C VAL A 76 -19.86 -0.43 5.37
N SER A 77 -20.46 -1.47 5.92
CA SER A 77 -19.67 -2.50 6.61
C SER A 77 -18.90 -3.39 5.61
N ILE A 78 -17.78 -3.97 6.04
CA ILE A 78 -17.02 -4.94 5.23
C ILE A 78 -17.91 -6.14 4.82
N ARG A 79 -18.87 -6.54 5.67
CA ARG A 79 -19.84 -7.60 5.34
C ARG A 79 -20.75 -7.19 4.19
N GLN A 80 -21.33 -5.99 4.24
CA GLN A 80 -22.17 -5.47 3.13
C GLN A 80 -21.36 -5.31 1.85
N LEU A 81 -20.12 -4.85 1.94
CA LEU A 81 -19.18 -4.79 0.82
C LEU A 81 -18.92 -6.19 0.24
N ALA A 82 -18.71 -7.21 1.06
CA ALA A 82 -18.51 -8.58 0.61
C ALA A 82 -19.71 -9.12 -0.17
N VAL A 83 -20.92 -8.92 0.35
CA VAL A 83 -22.16 -9.33 -0.33
C VAL A 83 -22.33 -8.60 -1.66
N THR A 84 -22.14 -7.28 -1.67
CA THR A 84 -22.40 -6.46 -2.87
C THR A 84 -21.30 -6.55 -3.94
N THR A 85 -20.11 -7.05 -3.60
CA THR A 85 -19.00 -7.20 -4.55
C THR A 85 -18.66 -8.66 -4.84
N GLY A 86 -19.22 -9.62 -4.11
CA GLY A 86 -18.90 -11.05 -4.22
C GLY A 86 -17.49 -11.40 -3.75
N VAL A 87 -16.78 -10.46 -3.13
CA VAL A 87 -15.39 -10.64 -2.69
C VAL A 87 -15.35 -11.12 -1.25
N ASN A 88 -14.45 -12.06 -0.97
CA ASN A 88 -14.17 -12.47 0.40
C ASN A 88 -13.71 -11.26 1.27
N SER A 89 -14.28 -11.15 2.47
CA SER A 89 -13.99 -10.11 3.46
C SER A 89 -12.50 -9.93 3.76
N THR A 90 -11.69 -11.01 3.78
CA THR A 90 -10.25 -10.92 4.00
C THR A 90 -9.53 -10.17 2.87
N ASN A 91 -9.96 -10.38 1.62
CA ASN A 91 -9.38 -9.68 0.47
C ASN A 91 -9.80 -8.21 0.45
N LEU A 92 -11.05 -7.92 0.81
CA LEU A 92 -11.53 -6.55 1.00
C LEU A 92 -10.70 -5.81 2.03
N GLN A 93 -10.48 -6.40 3.22
CA GLN A 93 -9.62 -5.80 4.25
C GLN A 93 -8.22 -5.49 3.76
N ARG A 94 -7.60 -6.39 2.98
CA ARG A 94 -6.27 -6.15 2.39
C ARG A 94 -6.26 -4.95 1.45
N VAL A 95 -7.29 -4.77 0.63
CA VAL A 95 -7.40 -3.60 -0.26
C VAL A 95 -7.66 -2.33 0.50
N LEU A 96 -8.60 -2.34 1.44
CA LEU A 96 -8.89 -1.18 2.27
C LEU A 96 -7.65 -0.71 3.02
N LYS A 97 -6.88 -1.64 3.60
CA LYS A 97 -5.61 -1.33 4.27
C LYS A 97 -4.57 -0.77 3.31
N LYS A 98 -4.46 -1.32 2.10
CA LYS A 98 -3.52 -0.84 1.06
C LYS A 98 -3.84 0.60 0.64
N HIS A 99 -5.13 0.95 0.51
CA HIS A 99 -5.59 2.28 0.14
C HIS A 99 -5.76 3.24 1.33
N LYS A 100 -5.39 2.82 2.55
CA LYS A 100 -5.55 3.59 3.80
C LYS A 100 -7.00 4.03 4.05
N SER A 101 -7.96 3.27 3.53
CA SER A 101 -9.38 3.47 3.76
C SER A 101 -9.78 2.78 5.06
N TYR A 102 -9.64 3.50 6.17
CA TYR A 102 -10.05 3.02 7.48
C TYR A 102 -11.52 3.33 7.71
N MET A 103 -12.34 2.29 7.82
CA MET A 103 -13.73 2.42 8.24
C MET A 103 -13.77 2.59 9.75
N TYR A 104 -13.96 3.82 10.20
CA TYR A 104 -14.24 4.13 11.59
C TYR A 104 -15.74 4.10 11.83
N LYS A 105 -16.16 3.60 13.00
CA LYS A 105 -17.54 3.73 13.45
C LYS A 105 -17.73 5.17 13.93
N ILE A 106 -18.26 6.03 13.08
CA ILE A 106 -18.65 7.39 13.48
C ILE A 106 -19.87 7.26 14.41
N GLN A 107 -19.75 7.76 15.64
CA GLN A 107 -20.87 7.88 16.57
C GLN A 107 -21.19 9.36 16.75
N LEU A 108 -22.36 9.76 16.27
CA LEU A 108 -22.89 11.10 16.52
C LEU A 108 -23.51 11.08 17.93
N LEU A 109 -22.88 11.78 18.88
CA LEU A 109 -23.36 11.89 20.26
C LEU A 109 -24.53 12.87 20.42
N GLN A 110 -24.64 13.84 19.52
CA GLN A 110 -25.70 14.84 19.51
C GLN A 110 -26.21 15.00 18.07
N GLU A 111 -27.52 14.97 17.91
CA GLU A 111 -28.16 15.33 16.64
C GLU A 111 -28.15 16.85 16.48
N LEU A 112 -27.78 17.31 15.28
CA LEU A 112 -27.75 18.74 14.96
C LEU A 112 -29.06 19.16 14.30
N ASN A 113 -29.71 20.18 14.85
CA ASN A 113 -30.82 20.83 14.17
C ASN A 113 -30.30 21.72 13.03
N LYS A 114 -31.18 22.02 12.07
CA LYS A 114 -30.83 22.86 10.91
C LYS A 114 -30.24 24.22 11.32
N ASP A 115 -30.76 24.80 12.40
CA ASP A 115 -30.31 26.11 12.89
C ASP A 115 -28.98 26.03 13.67
N ASP A 116 -28.59 24.86 14.17
CA ASP A 116 -27.35 24.70 14.94
C ASP A 116 -26.11 24.94 14.09
N ILE A 117 -26.18 24.65 12.78
CA ILE A 117 -25.09 24.91 11.85
C ILE A 117 -24.81 26.42 11.79
N ALA A 118 -25.86 27.23 11.64
CA ALA A 118 -25.73 28.69 11.60
C ALA A 118 -25.22 29.25 12.94
N ARG A 119 -25.78 28.79 14.06
CA ARG A 119 -25.36 29.20 15.40
C ARG A 119 -23.89 28.87 15.69
N ARG A 120 -23.45 27.66 15.33
CA ARG A 120 -22.04 27.22 15.49
C ARG A 120 -21.10 28.04 14.60
N LEU A 121 -21.49 28.33 13.36
CA LEU A 121 -20.70 29.16 12.45
C LEU A 121 -20.57 30.59 12.97
N GLN A 122 -21.66 31.16 13.50
CA GLN A 122 -21.63 32.49 14.10
C GLN A 122 -20.72 32.53 15.34
N PHE A 123 -20.84 31.54 16.23
CA PHE A 123 -19.96 31.41 17.39
C PHE A 123 -18.49 31.33 16.96
N TYR A 124 -18.16 30.48 15.98
CA TYR A 124 -16.81 30.35 15.44
C TYR A 124 -16.25 31.69 14.93
N LYS A 125 -17.04 32.45 14.16
CA LYS A 125 -16.65 33.78 13.68
C LYS A 125 -16.34 34.75 14.82
N ILE A 126 -17.21 34.80 15.83
CA ILE A 126 -17.01 35.67 17.01
C ILE A 126 -15.73 35.31 17.75
N ILE A 127 -15.46 34.01 17.97
CA ILE A 127 -14.26 33.57 18.67
C ILE A 127 -12.99 33.86 17.87
N ILE A 128 -12.99 33.65 16.55
CA ILE A 128 -11.86 34.03 15.70
C ILE A 128 -11.58 35.51 15.81
N GLU A 129 -12.61 36.36 15.63
CA GLU A 129 -12.45 37.80 15.67
C GLU A 129 -11.86 38.28 17.01
N ARG A 130 -12.36 37.73 18.12
CA ARG A 130 -11.80 38.01 19.46
C ARG A 130 -10.35 37.55 19.62
N THR A 131 -9.99 36.42 19.01
CA THR A 131 -8.62 35.88 19.07
C THR A 131 -7.66 36.70 18.21
N ILE A 132 -8.11 37.18 17.04
CA ILE A 132 -7.33 38.08 16.17
C ILE A 132 -7.13 39.43 16.85
N ASN A 133 -8.19 40.01 17.41
CA ASN A 133 -8.15 41.33 18.04
C ASN A 133 -7.40 41.33 19.38
N ASN A 134 -7.34 40.18 20.07
CA ASN A 134 -6.60 40.03 21.32
C ASN A 134 -5.89 38.67 21.37
N ALA A 135 -4.58 38.69 21.10
CA ALA A 135 -3.73 37.50 21.14
C ALA A 135 -3.69 36.81 22.52
N LYS A 136 -4.05 37.52 23.60
CA LYS A 136 -4.12 36.95 24.96
C LYS A 136 -5.50 36.41 25.33
N PHE A 137 -6.50 36.51 24.44
CA PHE A 137 -7.88 36.14 24.72
C PHE A 137 -8.01 34.71 25.23
N SER A 138 -7.35 33.73 24.59
CA SER A 138 -7.40 32.31 24.97
C SER A 138 -6.89 32.04 26.39
N PHE A 139 -5.91 32.79 26.88
CA PHE A 139 -5.36 32.62 28.23
C PHE A 139 -6.29 33.12 29.34
N ASN A 140 -7.29 33.93 28.97
CA ASN A 140 -8.25 34.51 29.92
C ASN A 140 -9.59 33.75 29.93
N VAL A 141 -9.72 32.65 29.18
CA VAL A 141 -10.94 31.83 29.15
C VAL A 141 -10.78 30.64 30.09
N CYS A 142 -11.67 30.54 31.07
CA CYS A 142 -11.81 29.35 31.91
C CYS A 142 -13.03 28.55 31.44
N PHE A 143 -12.81 27.28 31.09
CA PHE A 143 -13.88 26.35 30.72
C PHE A 143 -14.22 25.43 31.90
N SER A 144 -15.50 25.09 32.04
CA SER A 144 -16.02 24.04 32.93
C SER A 144 -17.08 23.23 32.18
N ASP A 145 -17.15 21.93 32.45
CA ASP A 145 -18.18 21.00 31.92
C ASP A 145 -19.33 20.85 32.92
#